data_AF-A0A9N9USJ9-F1
#
_entry.id   AF-A0A9N9USJ9-F1
#
_cell.length_a   1.000
_cell.length_b   1.000
_cell.length_c   1.000
_cell.angle_alpha   90.00
_cell.angle_beta   90.00
_cell.angle_gamma   90.00
#
_symmetry.space_group_name_H-M   'P 1'
#
loop_
_entity.id
_entity.type
_entity.pdbx_description
1 polymer ?
#
loop_
_entity_poly.entity_id
_entity_poly.type
_entity_poly.pdbx_seq_one_letter_code
_entity_poly.pdbx_strand_id
1 'polypeptide(L)'
;MVKSDAIAHAKGISALVMQRGPPNLDDDLDVSLAIELCSNLFCWHNHGDDDDTDHSEVEPASTDVDDGEPPAESLSLPGQDVVRKVFVDLLNTIPALNAIHENPESRETVSLEAADVRRRLYDLNAIASQAASQIKTQLTEMGLIQVLPDPESFVKQRYEFASVDIAQAVLGIFILEIIAPRMLLGLISLCDPPESDDVLQKYRDASVQLWMCIPYLDKLELTDAQIISCAFCLSYEAADATERDLVADTAARYEPYLSRLKNNRTLLIERVIRTARQLTGSADIMPIQVLMINPTKKSPPAKKSQPRRSSSKPQAAHLLHGCLFFQGILSPDDP
;
A
#
# COMPACT_ATOMS: atom_id res chain seq x y z
N MET A 1 -25.25 2.08 -10.27
CA MET A 1 -25.40 3.49 -9.88
C MET A 1 -24.89 3.62 -8.45
N VAL A 2 -23.63 4.03 -8.29
CA VAL A 2 -23.03 4.31 -6.97
C VAL A 2 -23.65 5.60 -6.46
N LYS A 3 -24.15 5.61 -5.21
CA LYS A 3 -24.81 6.78 -4.64
C LYS A 3 -23.80 7.91 -4.41
N SER A 4 -24.10 9.09 -4.95
CA SER A 4 -23.38 10.37 -4.76
C SER A 4 -22.97 10.61 -3.29
N ASP A 5 -23.77 10.13 -2.34
CA ASP A 5 -23.56 10.25 -0.90
C ASP A 5 -22.24 9.65 -0.40
N ALA A 6 -21.77 8.53 -0.96
CA ALA A 6 -20.52 7.89 -0.49
C ALA A 6 -19.27 8.70 -0.88
N ILE A 7 -19.33 9.36 -2.04
CA ILE A 7 -18.27 10.27 -2.51
C ILE A 7 -18.23 11.51 -1.62
N ALA A 8 -19.40 12.09 -1.34
CA ALA A 8 -19.52 13.23 -0.43
C ALA A 8 -19.05 12.89 0.99
N HIS A 9 -19.30 11.66 1.47
CA HIS A 9 -18.89 11.23 2.80
C HIS A 9 -17.36 11.04 2.92
N ALA A 10 -16.73 10.39 1.95
CA ALA A 10 -15.27 10.25 1.93
C ALA A 10 -14.58 11.62 1.77
N LYS A 11 -15.09 12.51 0.90
CA LYS A 11 -14.66 13.90 0.82
C LYS A 11 -14.82 14.64 2.15
N GLY A 12 -15.96 14.43 2.83
CA GLY A 12 -16.22 15.02 4.15
C GLY A 12 -15.25 14.53 5.23
N ILE A 13 -14.94 13.23 5.27
CA ILE A 13 -13.95 12.67 6.19
C ILE A 13 -12.56 13.22 5.88
N SER A 14 -12.15 13.25 4.62
CA SER A 14 -10.84 13.76 4.21
C SER A 14 -10.70 15.25 4.51
N ALA A 15 -11.73 16.06 4.24
CA ALA A 15 -11.78 17.48 4.58
C ALA A 15 -11.76 17.70 6.11
N LEU A 16 -12.47 16.89 6.89
CA LEU A 16 -12.43 16.95 8.35
C LEU A 16 -11.04 16.65 8.90
N VAL A 17 -10.34 15.64 8.36
CA VAL A 17 -8.98 15.32 8.78
C VAL A 17 -8.00 16.42 8.38
N MET A 18 -8.10 16.95 7.15
CA MET A 18 -7.29 18.09 6.69
C MET A 18 -7.50 19.35 7.55
N GLN A 19 -8.75 19.64 7.94
CA GLN A 19 -9.09 20.80 8.78
C GLN A 19 -8.69 20.65 10.25
N ARG A 20 -8.66 19.41 10.76
CA ARG A 20 -8.31 19.12 12.15
C ARG A 20 -6.81 19.34 12.42
N GLY A 21 -5.99 19.27 11.38
CA GLY A 21 -4.53 19.39 11.49
C GLY A 21 -3.87 18.04 11.80
N PRO A 22 -2.56 18.02 12.09
CA PRO A 22 -1.85 16.79 12.46
C PRO A 22 -2.51 16.12 13.68
N PRO A 23 -2.50 14.77 13.76
CA PRO A 23 -3.13 14.05 14.85
C PRO A 23 -2.50 14.43 16.19
N ASN A 24 -3.34 14.62 17.22
CA ASN A 24 -2.86 14.77 18.58
C ASN A 24 -2.33 13.42 19.08
N LEU A 25 -1.03 13.32 19.32
CA LEU A 25 -0.37 12.08 19.75
C LEU A 25 -0.79 11.63 21.16
N ASP A 26 -1.29 12.56 21.99
CA ASP A 26 -1.84 12.25 23.32
C ASP A 26 -3.29 11.69 23.29
N ASP A 27 -3.92 11.65 22.11
CA ASP A 27 -5.27 11.13 21.91
C ASP A 27 -5.22 9.83 21.08
N ASP A 28 -5.28 8.68 21.78
CA ASP A 28 -5.29 7.33 21.18
C ASP A 28 -6.33 7.18 20.05
N LEU A 29 -7.47 7.87 20.15
CA LEU A 29 -8.52 7.82 19.14
C LEU A 29 -8.12 8.62 17.89
N ASP A 30 -7.46 9.77 18.07
CA ASP A 30 -7.00 10.63 16.97
C ASP A 30 -5.86 9.94 16.19
N VAL A 31 -4.93 9.33 16.90
CA VAL A 31 -3.87 8.48 16.33
C VAL A 31 -4.49 7.31 15.55
N SER A 32 -5.42 6.58 16.16
CA SER A 32 -6.10 5.46 15.50
C SER A 32 -6.86 5.89 14.23
N LEU A 33 -7.58 7.02 14.29
CA LEU A 33 -8.28 7.59 13.14
C LEU A 33 -7.32 8.05 12.04
N ALA A 34 -6.23 8.73 12.40
CA ALA A 34 -5.24 9.18 11.43
C ALA A 34 -4.57 8.01 10.71
N ILE A 35 -4.30 6.90 11.42
CA ILE A 35 -3.75 5.66 10.83
C ILE A 35 -4.77 4.94 9.95
N GLU A 36 -6.01 4.76 10.42
CA GLU A 36 -7.08 4.14 9.65
C GLU A 36 -7.40 4.96 8.38
N LEU A 37 -7.21 6.28 8.46
CA LEU A 37 -7.43 7.20 7.36
C LEU A 37 -6.15 7.51 6.58
N CYS A 38 -4.97 7.03 6.97
CA CYS A 38 -3.72 7.43 6.34
C CYS A 38 -3.61 6.88 4.92
N SER A 39 -4.04 5.64 4.71
CA SER A 39 -4.20 5.02 3.40
C SER A 39 -5.28 5.71 2.57
N ASN A 40 -6.31 6.28 3.20
CA ASN A 40 -7.24 7.18 2.53
C ASN A 40 -6.50 8.46 2.10
N LEU A 41 -5.97 9.26 3.03
CA LEU A 41 -5.24 10.51 2.77
C LEU A 41 -4.17 10.38 1.67
N PHE A 42 -3.47 9.23 1.62
CA PHE A 42 -2.50 8.90 0.57
C PHE A 42 -3.08 8.95 -0.84
N CYS A 43 -4.34 8.54 -1.00
CA CYS A 43 -5.06 8.62 -2.27
C CYS A 43 -5.63 10.02 -2.57
N TRP A 44 -5.68 10.96 -1.63
CA TRP A 44 -6.29 12.29 -1.85
C TRP A 44 -5.28 13.42 -2.01
N HIS A 45 -4.03 13.24 -1.58
CA HIS A 45 -3.00 14.29 -1.67
C HIS A 45 -2.76 14.80 -3.11
N ASN A 46 -3.01 13.95 -4.12
CA ASN A 46 -2.82 14.31 -5.54
C ASN A 46 -4.00 15.04 -6.20
N HIS A 47 -5.05 15.40 -5.45
CA HIS A 47 -6.25 16.06 -5.99
C HIS A 47 -6.66 17.32 -5.21
N GLY A 48 -5.73 17.94 -4.46
CA GLY A 48 -5.94 19.31 -3.99
C GLY A 48 -5.95 20.24 -5.20
N ASP A 49 -7.08 20.90 -5.43
CA ASP A 49 -7.30 21.86 -6.51
C ASP A 49 -6.11 22.82 -6.68
N ASP A 50 -5.60 22.92 -7.90
CA ASP A 50 -4.59 23.89 -8.35
C ASP A 50 -5.06 25.36 -8.30
N ASP A 51 -6.17 25.69 -7.60
CA ASP A 51 -6.83 26.99 -7.72
C ASP A 51 -7.00 27.79 -6.41
N ASP A 52 -6.48 27.33 -5.27
CA ASP A 52 -6.48 28.12 -4.03
C ASP A 52 -5.09 28.16 -3.38
N THR A 53 -4.10 28.70 -4.11
CA THR A 53 -2.86 29.20 -3.51
C THR A 53 -3.09 30.60 -2.94
N ASP A 54 -3.73 30.68 -1.78
CA ASP A 54 -3.40 31.72 -0.80
C ASP A 54 -2.48 31.08 0.24
N HIS A 55 -1.22 31.47 0.20
CA HIS A 55 -0.13 30.90 0.97
C HIS A 55 -0.35 31.12 2.48
N SER A 56 -0.96 30.16 3.18
CA SER A 56 -0.73 30.04 4.61
C SER A 56 0.58 29.27 4.80
N GLU A 57 1.66 29.99 5.06
CA GLU A 57 2.89 29.44 5.63
C GLU A 57 2.54 28.74 6.94
N VAL A 58 2.32 27.42 6.89
CA VAL A 58 2.24 26.59 8.08
C VAL A 58 3.67 26.35 8.51
N GLU A 59 4.14 27.09 9.52
CA GLU A 59 5.41 26.80 10.18
C GLU A 59 5.41 25.34 10.67
N PRO A 60 6.49 24.56 10.43
CA PRO A 60 6.62 23.26 11.04
C PRO A 60 6.70 23.43 12.56
N ALA A 61 5.79 22.77 13.28
CA ALA A 61 5.77 22.79 14.74
C ALA A 61 7.09 22.21 15.29
N SER A 62 7.72 22.95 16.19
CA SER A 62 8.94 22.57 16.90
C SER A 62 8.75 21.26 17.68
N THR A 63 9.57 20.26 17.38
CA THR A 63 9.65 18.94 18.02
C THR A 63 10.44 18.99 19.34
N ASP A 64 9.95 19.77 20.32
CA ASP A 64 10.48 19.74 21.70
C ASP A 64 9.60 18.87 22.61
N VAL A 65 9.44 17.59 22.25
CA VAL A 65 8.84 16.57 23.14
C VAL A 65 9.91 15.53 23.46
N ASP A 66 10.47 15.66 24.67
CA ASP A 66 11.40 14.70 25.27
C ASP A 66 10.62 13.46 25.71
N ASP A 67 10.37 12.55 24.77
CA ASP A 67 9.78 11.24 25.04
C ASP A 67 10.83 10.33 25.68
N GLY A 68 10.77 10.21 27.01
CA GLY A 68 11.66 9.37 27.84
C GLY A 68 11.49 7.85 27.68
N GLU A 69 10.91 7.36 26.57
CA GLU A 69 11.10 5.96 26.18
C GLU A 69 12.47 5.85 25.50
N PRO A 70 13.33 4.89 25.90
CA PRO A 70 14.56 4.66 25.15
C PRO A 70 14.12 4.38 23.70
N PRO A 71 14.57 5.17 22.70
CA PRO A 71 14.15 4.98 21.33
C PRO A 71 14.42 3.52 21.03
N ALA A 72 13.37 2.76 20.76
CA ALA A 72 13.51 1.38 20.33
C ALA A 72 14.51 1.45 19.19
N GLU A 73 15.76 0.98 19.40
CA GLU A 73 16.90 1.25 18.51
C GLU A 73 16.42 0.95 17.10
N SER A 74 16.03 2.02 16.39
CA SER A 74 15.30 1.86 15.15
C SER A 74 16.30 1.20 14.25
N LEU A 75 16.04 -0.04 13.85
CA LEU A 75 17.00 -0.84 13.13
C LEU A 75 17.20 -0.14 11.79
N SER A 76 18.20 0.75 11.73
CA SER A 76 18.45 1.64 10.61
C SER A 76 18.95 0.75 9.48
N LEU A 77 18.02 0.34 8.62
CA LEU A 77 18.35 -0.51 7.48
C LEU A 77 19.12 0.32 6.45
N PRO A 78 20.35 -0.07 6.10
CA PRO A 78 21.11 0.63 5.08
C PRO A 78 20.30 0.74 3.78
N GLY A 79 20.13 1.96 3.26
CA GLY A 79 19.35 2.19 2.04
C GLY A 79 17.87 2.52 2.26
N GLN A 80 17.39 2.59 3.51
CA GLN A 80 16.03 3.07 3.81
C GLN A 80 15.78 4.49 3.27
N ASP A 81 16.77 5.38 3.31
CA ASP A 81 16.67 6.72 2.72
C ASP A 81 16.52 6.69 1.20
N VAL A 82 17.17 5.74 0.54
CA VAL A 82 17.08 5.55 -0.92
C VAL A 82 15.68 5.06 -1.27
N VAL A 83 15.18 4.06 -0.55
CA VAL A 83 13.81 3.52 -0.66
C VAL A 83 12.78 4.64 -0.50
N ARG A 84 12.93 5.47 0.55
CA ARG A 84 12.11 6.67 0.77
C ARG A 84 12.13 7.62 -0.42
N LYS A 85 13.32 8.02 -0.86
CA LYS A 85 13.48 8.99 -1.94
C LYS A 85 12.84 8.48 -3.23
N VAL A 86 13.11 7.24 -3.60
CA VAL A 86 12.52 6.59 -4.78
C VAL A 86 11.00 6.57 -4.68
N PHE A 87 10.45 6.27 -3.51
CA PHE A 87 9.01 6.26 -3.33
C PHE A 87 8.39 7.65 -3.54
N VAL A 88 8.95 8.70 -2.93
CA VAL A 88 8.51 10.08 -3.15
C VAL A 88 8.61 10.46 -4.63
N ASP A 89 9.71 10.09 -5.29
CA ASP A 89 9.88 10.33 -6.71
C ASP A 89 8.87 9.56 -7.58
N LEU A 90 8.48 8.33 -7.20
CA LEU A 90 7.42 7.58 -7.86
C LEU A 90 6.07 8.28 -7.71
N LEU A 91 5.72 8.76 -6.52
CA LEU A 91 4.47 9.52 -6.33
C LEU A 91 4.43 10.76 -7.22
N ASN A 92 5.55 11.46 -7.33
CA ASN A 92 5.70 12.64 -8.20
C ASN A 92 5.60 12.30 -9.70
N THR A 93 5.57 11.03 -10.10
CA THR A 93 5.29 10.60 -11.49
C THR A 93 3.82 10.31 -11.77
N ILE A 94 3.00 10.11 -10.73
CA ILE A 94 1.57 9.78 -10.88
C ILE A 94 0.79 10.88 -11.62
N PRO A 95 0.94 12.19 -11.31
CA PRO A 95 0.21 13.23 -12.03
C PRO A 95 0.50 13.25 -13.54
N ALA A 96 1.77 13.06 -13.92
CA ALA A 96 2.17 12.99 -15.32
C ALA A 96 1.57 11.76 -16.02
N LEU A 97 1.53 10.61 -15.36
CA LEU A 97 0.85 9.42 -15.89
C LEU A 97 -0.66 9.63 -16.04
N ASN A 98 -1.32 10.23 -15.04
CA ASN A 98 -2.74 10.55 -15.13
C ASN A 98 -3.04 11.44 -16.34
N ALA A 99 -2.25 12.50 -16.55
CA ALA A 99 -2.40 13.41 -17.69
C ALA A 99 -2.28 12.69 -19.05
N ILE A 100 -1.34 11.73 -19.15
CA ILE A 100 -1.17 10.86 -20.33
C ILE A 100 -2.40 9.95 -20.52
N HIS A 101 -2.92 9.37 -19.43
CA HIS A 101 -4.09 8.49 -19.46
C HIS A 101 -5.38 9.22 -19.86
N GLU A 102 -5.53 10.49 -19.46
CA GLU A 102 -6.72 11.30 -19.73
C GLU A 102 -6.78 11.83 -21.18
N ASN A 103 -5.63 12.04 -21.84
CA ASN A 103 -5.56 12.63 -23.18
C ASN A 103 -4.86 11.74 -24.23
N PRO A 104 -5.36 10.51 -24.51
CA PRO A 104 -4.68 9.56 -25.40
C PRO A 104 -4.73 9.95 -26.90
N GLU A 105 -5.52 10.96 -27.29
CA GLU A 105 -5.79 11.28 -28.70
C GLU A 105 -4.66 12.06 -29.41
N SER A 106 -3.79 12.77 -28.68
CA SER A 106 -2.63 13.45 -29.25
C SER A 106 -1.39 12.55 -29.21
N ARG A 107 -1.38 11.46 -29.98
CA ARG A 107 -0.32 10.43 -29.99
C ARG A 107 1.11 11.00 -30.04
N GLU A 108 1.34 12.10 -30.75
CA GLU A 108 2.66 12.70 -30.92
C GLU A 108 3.14 13.45 -29.65
N THR A 109 2.28 14.24 -29.01
CA THR A 109 2.57 14.89 -27.71
C THR A 109 2.65 13.87 -26.58
N VAL A 110 1.73 12.90 -26.57
CA VAL A 110 1.74 11.77 -25.64
C VAL A 110 3.04 10.98 -25.76
N SER A 111 3.57 10.82 -26.97
CA SER A 111 4.83 10.08 -27.18
C SER A 111 6.05 10.76 -26.55
N LEU A 112 6.12 12.09 -26.56
CA LEU A 112 7.23 12.83 -25.95
C LEU A 112 7.14 12.83 -24.42
N GLU A 113 5.98 13.16 -23.85
CA GLU A 113 5.77 13.14 -22.40
C GLU A 113 5.91 11.72 -21.84
N ALA A 114 5.38 10.71 -22.54
CA ALA A 114 5.56 9.32 -22.19
C ALA A 114 7.03 8.88 -22.26
N ALA A 115 7.83 9.40 -23.19
CA ALA A 115 9.25 9.06 -23.25
C ALA A 115 10.02 9.53 -22.01
N ASP A 116 9.73 10.75 -21.52
CA ASP A 116 10.35 11.28 -20.30
C ASP A 116 9.88 10.55 -19.04
N VAL A 117 8.58 10.31 -18.90
CA VAL A 117 8.02 9.52 -17.78
C VAL A 117 8.58 8.10 -17.79
N ARG A 118 8.64 7.45 -18.96
CA ARG A 118 9.23 6.12 -19.12
C ARG A 118 10.70 6.09 -18.68
N ARG A 119 11.51 7.06 -19.12
CA ARG A 119 12.92 7.17 -18.70
C ARG A 119 13.02 7.28 -17.19
N ARG A 120 12.25 8.19 -16.57
CA ARG A 120 12.25 8.38 -15.12
C ARG A 120 11.83 7.10 -14.38
N LEU A 121 10.82 6.39 -14.86
CA LEU A 121 10.39 5.13 -14.26
C LEU A 121 11.44 4.02 -14.40
N TYR A 122 12.18 3.95 -15.52
CA TYR A 122 13.32 3.02 -15.64
C TYR A 122 14.44 3.36 -14.65
N ASP A 123 14.79 4.64 -14.50
CA ASP A 123 15.80 5.08 -13.55
C ASP A 123 15.38 4.76 -12.10
N LEU A 124 14.14 5.06 -11.74
CA LEU A 124 13.58 4.76 -10.42
C LEU A 124 13.52 3.26 -10.15
N ASN A 125 13.12 2.46 -11.14
CA ASN A 125 13.11 1.01 -11.01
C ASN A 125 14.53 0.46 -10.80
N ALA A 126 15.53 0.95 -11.54
CA ALA A 126 16.91 0.53 -11.38
C ALA A 126 17.45 0.86 -9.98
N ILE A 127 17.17 2.06 -9.46
CA ILE A 127 17.57 2.47 -8.11
C ILE A 127 16.85 1.61 -7.05
N ALA A 128 15.54 1.38 -7.22
CA ALA A 128 14.74 0.54 -6.33
C ALA A 128 15.29 -0.89 -6.26
N SER A 129 15.49 -1.54 -7.42
CA SER A 129 16.00 -2.90 -7.50
C SER A 129 17.41 -3.02 -6.92
N GLN A 130 18.28 -2.02 -7.14
CA GLN A 130 19.62 -2.02 -6.55
C GLN A 130 19.56 -1.93 -5.02
N ALA A 131 18.78 -0.99 -4.47
CA ALA A 131 18.62 -0.83 -3.03
C ALA A 131 17.99 -2.09 -2.41
N ALA A 132 16.96 -2.63 -3.05
CA ALA A 132 16.29 -3.85 -2.63
C ALA A 132 17.25 -5.06 -2.61
N SER A 133 18.07 -5.23 -3.65
CA SER A 133 19.06 -6.30 -3.70
C SER A 133 20.10 -6.15 -2.58
N GLN A 134 20.58 -4.93 -2.30
CA GLN A 134 21.55 -4.68 -1.23
C GLN A 134 20.96 -5.01 0.14
N ILE A 135 19.75 -4.53 0.42
CA ILE A 135 19.06 -4.78 1.70
C ILE A 135 18.78 -6.27 1.87
N LYS A 136 18.25 -6.95 0.85
CA LYS A 136 17.99 -8.40 0.91
C LYS A 136 19.26 -9.20 1.18
N THR A 137 20.36 -8.89 0.49
CA THR A 137 21.64 -9.57 0.69
C THR A 137 22.12 -9.40 2.13
N GLN A 138 22.12 -8.17 2.65
CA GLN A 138 22.53 -7.91 4.04
C GLN A 138 21.65 -8.63 5.05
N LEU A 139 20.32 -8.53 4.91
CA LEU A 139 19.39 -9.20 5.82
C LEU A 139 19.52 -10.73 5.75
N THR A 140 19.87 -11.29 4.59
CA THR A 140 20.16 -12.71 4.44
C THR A 140 21.48 -13.11 5.10
N GLU A 141 22.55 -12.32 4.89
CA GLU A 141 23.87 -12.55 5.50
C GLU A 141 23.81 -12.46 7.04
N MET A 142 22.94 -11.60 7.57
CA MET A 142 22.66 -11.49 9.01
C MET A 142 21.73 -12.59 9.54
N GLY A 143 21.18 -13.46 8.67
CA GLY A 143 20.24 -14.50 9.02
C GLY A 143 18.85 -13.99 9.44
N LEU A 144 18.54 -12.71 9.17
CA LEU A 144 17.27 -12.05 9.48
C LEU A 144 16.16 -12.41 8.49
N ILE A 145 16.53 -12.82 7.27
CA ILE A 145 15.64 -13.41 6.27
C ILE A 145 16.21 -14.76 5.88
N GLN A 146 15.33 -15.76 5.78
CA GLN A 146 15.67 -17.06 5.23
C GLN A 146 14.64 -17.47 4.18
N VAL A 147 15.11 -18.01 3.05
CA VAL A 147 14.25 -18.63 2.04
C VAL A 147 14.16 -20.13 2.34
N LEU A 148 12.95 -20.61 2.61
CA LEU A 148 12.70 -22.00 2.95
C LEU A 148 11.77 -22.63 1.90
N PRO A 149 11.91 -23.94 1.60
CA PRO A 149 10.95 -24.65 0.77
C PRO A 149 9.58 -24.74 1.47
N ASP A 150 8.50 -24.58 0.70
CA ASP A 150 7.13 -24.69 1.20
C ASP A 150 6.24 -25.36 0.14
N PRO A 151 5.99 -26.68 0.24
CA PRO A 151 5.18 -27.42 -0.71
C PRO A 151 3.72 -26.95 -0.81
N GLU A 152 3.19 -26.34 0.27
CA GLU A 152 1.80 -25.87 0.33
C GLU A 152 1.64 -24.49 -0.33
N SER A 153 2.68 -23.66 -0.28
CA SER A 153 2.74 -22.41 -1.03
C SER A 153 2.68 -22.67 -2.54
N PHE A 154 1.98 -21.80 -3.27
CA PHE A 154 1.87 -21.91 -4.72
C PHE A 154 3.18 -21.52 -5.43
N VAL A 155 4.02 -20.70 -4.80
CA VAL A 155 5.39 -20.40 -5.27
C VAL A 155 6.42 -21.44 -4.80
N LYS A 156 6.01 -22.46 -4.06
CA LYS A 156 6.85 -23.56 -3.54
C LYS A 156 7.98 -23.16 -2.59
N GLN A 157 8.04 -21.89 -2.23
CA GLN A 157 9.01 -21.30 -1.33
C GLN A 157 8.30 -20.31 -0.40
N ARG A 158 8.94 -19.95 0.71
CA ARG A 158 8.46 -18.94 1.64
C ARG A 158 9.63 -18.22 2.30
N TYR A 159 9.37 -17.00 2.74
CA TYR A 159 10.26 -16.33 3.66
C TYR A 159 9.97 -16.73 5.11
N GLU A 160 11.05 -16.82 5.90
CA GLU A 160 11.01 -16.75 7.34
C GLU A 160 11.77 -15.48 7.75
N PHE A 161 11.15 -14.66 8.61
CA PHE A 161 11.73 -13.42 9.11
C PHE A 161 12.05 -13.57 10.60
N ALA A 162 13.17 -12.98 11.02
CA ALA A 162 13.57 -12.98 12.43
C ALA A 162 12.61 -12.18 13.34
N SER A 163 11.96 -11.14 12.79
CA SER A 163 10.94 -10.36 13.49
C SER A 163 9.90 -9.80 12.52
N VAL A 164 8.80 -9.30 13.08
CA VAL A 164 7.74 -8.62 12.34
C VAL A 164 8.26 -7.33 11.70
N ASP A 165 9.13 -6.58 12.38
CA ASP A 165 9.70 -5.34 11.87
C ASP A 165 10.53 -5.57 10.60
N ILE A 166 11.33 -6.64 10.59
CA ILE A 166 12.08 -7.06 9.39
C ILE A 166 11.11 -7.43 8.27
N ALA A 167 10.05 -8.19 8.56
CA ALA A 167 9.04 -8.54 7.57
C ALA A 167 8.37 -7.31 6.97
N GLN A 168 8.02 -6.32 7.80
CA GLN A 168 7.42 -5.06 7.37
C GLN A 168 8.36 -4.24 6.49
N ALA A 169 9.62 -4.08 6.89
CA ALA A 169 10.61 -3.36 6.09
C ALA A 169 10.82 -4.02 4.72
N VAL A 170 10.91 -5.35 4.69
CA VAL A 170 11.07 -6.12 3.45
C VAL A 170 9.85 -6.03 2.54
N LEU A 171 8.63 -6.06 3.11
CA LEU A 171 7.40 -5.84 2.34
C LEU A 171 7.40 -4.48 1.64
N GLY A 172 7.80 -3.42 2.35
CA GLY A 172 7.90 -2.08 1.76
C GLY A 172 8.84 -2.04 0.55
N ILE A 173 9.99 -2.70 0.65
CA ILE A 173 10.95 -2.83 -0.45
C ILE A 173 10.35 -3.55 -1.65
N PHE A 174 9.67 -4.68 -1.43
CA PHE A 174 9.02 -5.42 -2.51
C PHE A 174 7.92 -4.61 -3.19
N ILE A 175 7.15 -3.82 -2.43
CA ILE A 175 6.12 -2.94 -2.99
C ILE A 175 6.76 -1.92 -3.95
N LEU A 176 7.90 -1.33 -3.60
CA LEU A 176 8.61 -0.40 -4.50
C LEU A 176 9.11 -1.07 -5.78
N GLU A 177 9.68 -2.27 -5.67
CA GLU A 177 10.10 -3.05 -6.84
C GLU A 177 8.92 -3.48 -7.74
N ILE A 178 7.70 -3.43 -7.23
CA ILE A 178 6.48 -3.76 -7.98
C ILE A 178 5.87 -2.53 -8.66
N ILE A 179 5.82 -1.38 -7.98
CA ILE A 179 5.11 -0.18 -8.46
C ILE A 179 5.70 0.32 -9.79
N ALA A 180 7.02 0.50 -9.87
CA ALA A 180 7.65 1.10 -11.04
C ALA A 180 7.51 0.23 -12.31
N PRO A 181 7.80 -1.09 -12.29
CA PRO A 181 7.54 -1.97 -13.44
C PRO A 181 6.06 -2.00 -13.85
N ARG A 182 5.15 -1.94 -12.87
CA ARG A 182 3.71 -1.92 -13.17
C ARG A 182 3.29 -0.62 -13.87
N MET A 183 3.77 0.53 -13.41
CA MET A 183 3.56 1.82 -14.09
C MET A 183 4.14 1.80 -15.50
N LEU A 184 5.35 1.25 -15.68
CA LEU A 184 5.97 1.07 -16.99
C LEU A 184 5.12 0.21 -17.93
N LEU A 185 4.58 -0.93 -17.47
CA LEU A 185 3.69 -1.76 -18.28
C LEU A 185 2.41 -1.02 -18.69
N GLY A 186 1.83 -0.25 -17.76
CA GLY A 186 0.69 0.62 -18.06
C GLY A 186 1.01 1.60 -19.19
N LEU A 187 2.16 2.27 -19.10
CA LEU A 187 2.62 3.23 -20.10
C LEU A 187 2.99 2.57 -21.46
N ILE A 188 3.70 1.46 -21.45
CA ILE A 188 4.08 0.69 -22.64
C ILE A 188 2.83 0.23 -23.40
N SER A 189 1.78 -0.18 -22.67
CA SER A 189 0.51 -0.59 -23.28
C SER A 189 -0.20 0.53 -24.06
N LEU A 190 0.13 1.80 -23.78
CA LEU A 190 -0.41 2.97 -24.49
C LEU A 190 0.44 3.38 -25.70
N CYS A 191 1.77 3.22 -25.63
CA CYS A 191 2.69 3.86 -26.57
C CYS A 191 3.27 2.94 -27.66
N ASP A 192 3.61 1.68 -27.36
CA ASP A 192 3.83 0.55 -28.29
C ASP A 192 4.55 -0.63 -27.58
N PRO A 193 4.33 -1.90 -27.96
CA PRO A 193 4.62 -3.07 -27.11
C PRO A 193 6.02 -3.74 -27.12
N PRO A 194 6.99 -3.46 -28.02
CA PRO A 194 8.13 -4.37 -28.22
C PRO A 194 9.10 -4.48 -27.03
N GLU A 195 9.01 -3.58 -26.06
CA GLU A 195 9.85 -3.56 -24.84
C GLU A 195 9.19 -4.22 -23.61
N SER A 196 8.00 -4.82 -23.77
CA SER A 196 7.18 -5.27 -22.64
C SER A 196 7.67 -6.53 -21.91
N ASP A 197 8.37 -7.45 -22.58
CA ASP A 197 8.71 -8.76 -22.00
C ASP A 197 9.69 -8.67 -20.82
N ASP A 198 10.75 -7.86 -20.93
CA ASP A 198 11.73 -7.67 -19.83
C ASP A 198 11.09 -6.99 -18.61
N VAL A 199 10.25 -5.98 -18.85
CA VAL A 199 9.53 -5.27 -17.79
C VAL A 199 8.51 -6.21 -17.13
N LEU A 200 7.81 -7.02 -17.92
CA LEU A 200 6.87 -8.03 -17.41
C LEU A 200 7.59 -9.08 -16.55
N GLN A 201 8.76 -9.55 -16.98
CA GLN A 201 9.54 -10.49 -16.19
C GLN A 201 10.02 -9.86 -14.87
N LYS A 202 10.51 -8.62 -14.88
CA LYS A 202 10.89 -7.91 -13.64
C LYS A 202 9.70 -7.72 -12.69
N TYR A 203 8.55 -7.32 -13.22
CA TYR A 203 7.30 -7.21 -12.47
C TYR A 203 6.88 -8.56 -11.86
N ARG A 204 7.02 -9.64 -12.63
CA ARG A 204 6.78 -11.02 -12.21
C ARG A 204 7.69 -11.43 -11.07
N ASP A 205 9.00 -11.25 -11.24
CA ASP A 205 10.00 -11.67 -10.27
C ASP A 205 9.78 -10.97 -8.92
N ALA A 206 9.60 -9.64 -8.94
CA ALA A 206 9.30 -8.86 -7.74
C ALA A 206 7.99 -9.32 -7.06
N SER A 207 6.96 -9.62 -7.86
CA SER A 207 5.68 -10.14 -7.36
C SER A 207 5.82 -11.52 -6.71
N VAL A 208 6.61 -12.43 -7.27
CA VAL A 208 6.90 -13.74 -6.65
C VAL A 208 7.55 -13.56 -5.28
N GLN A 209 8.51 -12.64 -5.15
CA GLN A 209 9.13 -12.36 -3.85
C GLN A 209 8.09 -11.90 -2.83
N LEU A 210 7.18 -10.98 -3.21
CA LEU A 210 6.08 -10.57 -2.33
C LEU A 210 5.21 -11.76 -1.90
N TRP A 211 4.91 -12.70 -2.81
CA TRP A 211 4.05 -13.85 -2.51
C TRP A 211 4.71 -14.87 -1.58
N MET A 212 6.04 -14.95 -1.56
CA MET A 212 6.77 -15.75 -0.58
C MET A 212 6.56 -15.26 0.86
N CYS A 213 6.08 -14.03 1.08
CA CYS A 213 5.71 -13.53 2.41
C CYS A 213 4.38 -14.09 2.93
N ILE A 214 3.50 -14.60 2.05
CA ILE A 214 2.13 -15.01 2.41
C ILE A 214 2.12 -15.98 3.60
N PRO A 215 2.91 -17.07 3.62
CA PRO A 215 2.87 -18.02 4.73
C PRO A 215 3.32 -17.42 6.07
N TYR A 216 4.24 -16.45 6.06
CA TYR A 216 4.64 -15.75 7.28
C TYR A 216 3.53 -14.83 7.78
N LEU A 217 2.92 -14.05 6.89
CA LEU A 217 1.81 -13.15 7.22
C LEU A 217 0.57 -13.90 7.72
N ASP A 218 0.30 -15.10 7.18
CA ASP A 218 -0.78 -15.96 7.65
C ASP A 218 -0.56 -16.45 9.09
N LYS A 219 0.69 -16.73 9.49
CA LYS A 219 1.01 -17.12 10.88
C LYS A 219 0.79 -15.98 11.87
N LEU A 220 0.91 -14.74 11.42
CA LEU A 220 0.67 -13.56 12.25
C LEU A 220 -0.82 -13.30 12.51
N GLU A 221 -1.72 -14.03 11.82
CA GLU A 221 -3.17 -13.87 11.92
C GLU A 221 -3.63 -12.40 11.72
N LEU A 222 -2.95 -11.68 10.82
CA LEU A 222 -3.23 -10.27 10.58
C LEU A 222 -4.65 -10.09 10.02
N THR A 223 -5.41 -9.21 10.66
CA THR A 223 -6.69 -8.73 10.17
C THR A 223 -6.56 -7.26 9.81
N ASP A 224 -7.30 -6.83 8.79
CA ASP A 224 -7.49 -5.41 8.45
C ASP A 224 -6.20 -4.66 8.06
N ALA A 225 -5.21 -5.38 7.53
CA ALA A 225 -3.95 -4.82 7.04
C ALA A 225 -4.09 -4.32 5.59
N GLN A 226 -4.68 -3.14 5.41
CA GLN A 226 -4.96 -2.58 4.08
C GLN A 226 -3.71 -2.45 3.20
N ILE A 227 -2.56 -2.04 3.74
CA ILE A 227 -1.31 -1.96 2.95
C ILE A 227 -0.94 -3.32 2.34
N ILE A 228 -1.09 -4.40 3.11
CA ILE A 228 -0.83 -5.75 2.64
C ILE A 228 -1.81 -6.11 1.51
N SER A 229 -3.10 -5.80 1.67
CA SER A 229 -4.09 -5.97 0.61
C SER A 229 -3.71 -5.22 -0.67
N CYS A 230 -3.32 -3.95 -0.55
CA CYS A 230 -2.87 -3.12 -1.66
C CYS A 230 -1.65 -3.70 -2.38
N ALA A 231 -0.66 -4.22 -1.64
CA ALA A 231 0.51 -4.89 -2.21
C ALA A 231 0.12 -6.12 -3.06
N PHE A 232 -0.82 -6.94 -2.57
CA PHE A 232 -1.32 -8.08 -3.34
C PHE A 232 -2.17 -7.64 -4.53
N CYS A 233 -2.92 -6.54 -4.42
CA CYS A 233 -3.60 -5.96 -5.57
C CYS A 233 -2.60 -5.55 -6.66
N LEU A 234 -1.52 -4.87 -6.26
CA LEU A 234 -0.45 -4.43 -7.17
C LEU A 234 0.25 -5.59 -7.88
N SER A 235 0.32 -6.79 -7.30
CA SER A 235 0.96 -7.95 -7.93
C SER A 235 -0.01 -8.83 -8.75
N TYR A 236 -1.31 -8.53 -8.76
CA TYR A 236 -2.31 -9.40 -9.38
C TYR A 236 -2.08 -9.64 -10.88
N GLU A 237 -1.75 -8.61 -11.67
CA GLU A 237 -1.59 -8.80 -13.12
C GLU A 237 -0.28 -9.50 -13.50
N ALA A 238 0.69 -9.60 -12.58
CA ALA A 238 1.89 -10.41 -12.76
C ALA A 238 1.58 -11.91 -12.73
N ALA A 239 0.47 -12.31 -12.08
CA ALA A 239 0.09 -13.70 -11.91
C ALA A 239 -0.42 -14.34 -13.20
N ASP A 240 -0.09 -15.62 -13.37
CA ASP A 240 -0.65 -16.44 -14.44
C ASP A 240 -2.12 -16.79 -14.19
N ALA A 241 -2.74 -17.52 -15.11
CA ALA A 241 -4.15 -17.88 -15.02
C ALA A 241 -4.50 -18.69 -13.75
N THR A 242 -3.57 -19.49 -13.23
CA THR A 242 -3.77 -20.32 -12.03
C THR A 242 -3.50 -19.55 -10.74
N GLU A 243 -2.53 -18.64 -10.76
CA GLU A 243 -2.08 -17.89 -9.60
C GLU A 243 -2.97 -16.70 -9.27
N ARG A 244 -3.57 -16.07 -10.30
CA ARG A 244 -4.46 -14.91 -10.13
C ARG A 244 -5.51 -15.16 -9.07
N ASP A 245 -6.04 -16.39 -9.04
CA ASP A 245 -7.11 -16.68 -8.12
C ASP A 245 -6.65 -16.59 -6.65
N LEU A 246 -5.46 -17.12 -6.39
CA LEU A 246 -4.81 -17.12 -5.09
C LEU A 246 -4.40 -15.71 -4.65
N VAL A 247 -3.89 -14.89 -5.57
CA VAL A 247 -3.49 -13.51 -5.27
C VAL A 247 -4.71 -12.67 -4.88
N ALA A 248 -5.81 -12.77 -5.62
CA ALA A 248 -7.04 -12.05 -5.28
C ALA A 248 -7.67 -12.54 -3.96
N ASP A 249 -7.63 -13.85 -3.67
CA ASP A 249 -8.08 -14.39 -2.38
C ASP A 249 -7.21 -13.92 -1.21
N THR A 250 -5.91 -13.76 -1.46
CA THR A 250 -4.95 -13.22 -0.50
C THR A 250 -5.22 -11.74 -0.23
N ALA A 251 -5.40 -10.91 -1.26
CA ALA A 251 -5.82 -9.52 -1.09
C ALA A 251 -7.13 -9.43 -0.25
N ALA A 252 -8.11 -10.27 -0.59
CA ALA A 252 -9.39 -10.34 0.13
C ALA A 252 -9.30 -10.92 1.55
N ARG A 253 -8.16 -11.49 1.94
CA ARG A 253 -7.91 -11.96 3.31
C ARG A 253 -7.55 -10.80 4.24
N TYR A 254 -6.75 -9.85 3.75
CA TYR A 254 -6.23 -8.74 4.55
C TYR A 254 -7.11 -7.49 4.52
N GLU A 255 -8.14 -7.45 3.67
CA GLU A 255 -9.09 -6.33 3.60
C GLU A 255 -10.54 -6.80 3.78
N PRO A 256 -11.24 -6.38 4.85
CA PRO A 256 -12.63 -6.75 5.11
C PRO A 256 -13.58 -6.43 3.97
N TYR A 257 -13.38 -5.31 3.29
CA TYR A 257 -14.23 -4.91 2.18
C TYR A 257 -14.15 -5.92 1.03
N LEU A 258 -12.94 -6.26 0.59
CA LEU A 258 -12.72 -7.29 -0.43
C LEU A 258 -13.20 -8.67 0.04
N SER A 259 -13.07 -8.99 1.33
CA SER A 259 -13.57 -10.25 1.88
C SER A 259 -15.06 -10.47 1.64
N ARG A 260 -15.86 -9.39 1.66
CA ARG A 260 -17.31 -9.43 1.37
C ARG A 260 -17.62 -9.74 -0.09
N LEU A 261 -16.66 -9.50 -0.98
CA LEU A 261 -16.77 -9.76 -2.43
C LEU A 261 -16.34 -11.18 -2.80
N LYS A 262 -15.82 -12.02 -1.87
CA LYS A 262 -15.36 -13.39 -2.17
C LYS A 262 -16.41 -14.26 -2.87
N ASN A 263 -17.69 -14.05 -2.57
CA ASN A 263 -18.81 -14.78 -3.20
C ASN A 263 -19.18 -14.23 -4.60
N ASN A 264 -18.64 -13.08 -5.00
CA ASN A 264 -18.82 -12.49 -6.33
C ASN A 264 -17.46 -12.28 -6.98
N ARG A 265 -16.93 -13.35 -7.59
CA ARG A 265 -15.57 -13.40 -8.14
C ARG A 265 -15.28 -12.28 -9.13
N THR A 266 -16.22 -12.00 -10.02
CA THR A 266 -16.08 -10.94 -11.04
C THR A 266 -15.87 -9.57 -10.39
N LEU A 267 -16.70 -9.22 -9.38
CA LEU A 267 -16.56 -7.94 -8.68
C LEU A 267 -15.28 -7.87 -7.84
N LEU A 268 -14.86 -8.99 -7.22
CA LEU A 268 -13.59 -9.03 -6.49
C LEU A 268 -12.41 -8.74 -7.42
N ILE A 269 -12.33 -9.44 -8.55
CA ILE A 269 -11.25 -9.25 -9.53
C ILE A 269 -11.27 -7.82 -10.09
N GLU A 270 -12.44 -7.29 -10.45
CA GLU A 270 -12.58 -5.91 -10.92
C GLU A 270 -12.05 -4.93 -9.87
N ARG A 271 -12.38 -5.14 -8.59
CA ARG A 271 -11.92 -4.28 -7.50
C ARG A 271 -10.42 -4.39 -7.25
N VAL A 272 -9.85 -5.59 -7.32
CA VAL A 272 -8.40 -5.82 -7.17
C VAL A 272 -7.62 -5.09 -8.27
N ILE A 273 -7.99 -5.30 -9.54
CA ILE A 273 -7.37 -4.63 -10.70
C ILE A 273 -7.52 -3.11 -10.57
N ARG A 274 -8.72 -2.64 -10.22
CA ARG A 274 -8.98 -1.20 -10.07
C ARG A 274 -8.14 -0.58 -8.96
N THR A 275 -7.99 -1.25 -7.83
CA THR A 275 -7.14 -0.78 -6.73
C THR A 275 -5.68 -0.68 -7.18
N ALA A 276 -5.20 -1.70 -7.90
CA ALA A 276 -3.86 -1.70 -8.48
C ALA A 276 -3.64 -0.53 -9.47
N ARG A 277 -4.65 -0.20 -10.28
CA ARG A 277 -4.59 0.94 -11.21
C ARG A 277 -4.63 2.29 -10.50
N GLN A 278 -5.40 2.42 -9.42
CA GLN A 278 -5.46 3.65 -8.62
C GLN A 278 -4.11 3.96 -7.97
N LEU A 279 -3.44 2.93 -7.46
CA LEU A 279 -2.11 3.05 -6.85
C LEU A 279 -1.01 3.41 -7.87
N THR A 280 -1.26 3.25 -9.17
CA THR A 280 -0.29 3.52 -10.25
C THR A 280 -0.71 4.66 -11.18
N GLY A 281 -1.76 5.43 -10.86
CA GLY A 281 -2.20 6.56 -11.68
C GLY A 281 -2.86 6.16 -13.01
N SER A 282 -3.54 5.02 -13.07
CA SER A 282 -4.17 4.51 -14.31
C SER A 282 -5.69 4.34 -14.17
N ALA A 283 -6.30 4.89 -13.13
CA ALA A 283 -7.74 4.88 -12.92
C ALA A 283 -8.17 6.01 -11.99
N ASP A 284 -9.38 6.56 -12.22
CA ASP A 284 -10.01 7.52 -11.33
C ASP A 284 -9.97 7.04 -9.88
N ILE A 285 -9.61 7.96 -8.98
CA ILE A 285 -9.60 7.71 -7.55
C ILE A 285 -11.03 7.37 -7.11
N MET A 286 -11.22 6.17 -6.59
CA MET A 286 -12.47 5.86 -5.90
C MET A 286 -12.35 6.49 -4.52
N PRO A 287 -13.35 7.25 -4.06
CA PRO A 287 -13.55 7.34 -2.64
C PRO A 287 -13.69 5.91 -2.12
N ILE A 288 -12.86 5.50 -1.17
CA ILE A 288 -13.09 4.24 -0.47
C ILE A 288 -14.51 4.34 0.08
N GLN A 289 -15.40 3.53 -0.48
CA GLN A 289 -16.77 3.46 -0.01
C GLN A 289 -16.70 2.89 1.40
N VAL A 290 -16.76 3.77 2.40
CA VAL A 290 -17.29 3.40 3.72
C VAL A 290 -18.76 3.08 3.49
N LEU A 291 -19.02 1.89 2.94
CA LEU A 291 -20.36 1.33 2.88
C LEU A 291 -20.72 1.00 4.33
N MET A 292 -21.37 1.96 4.98
CA MET A 292 -22.27 1.71 6.10
C MET A 292 -23.36 0.75 5.61
N ILE A 293 -23.03 -0.54 5.53
CA ILE A 293 -24.02 -1.58 5.37
C ILE A 293 -24.75 -1.61 6.70
N ASN A 294 -25.88 -0.91 6.72
CA ASN A 294 -26.91 -1.05 7.75
C ASN A 294 -27.12 -2.56 7.96
N PRO A 295 -26.77 -3.15 9.12
CA PRO A 295 -27.18 -4.51 9.40
C PRO A 295 -28.69 -4.46 9.46
N THR A 296 -29.36 -4.95 8.42
CA THR A 296 -30.80 -5.14 8.44
C THR A 296 -31.12 -5.99 9.65
N LYS A 297 -31.71 -5.32 10.64
CA LYS A 297 -32.38 -5.81 11.84
C LYS A 297 -32.48 -7.34 11.92
N LYS A 298 -31.53 -7.98 12.58
CA LYS A 298 -31.83 -9.23 13.28
C LYS A 298 -32.47 -8.83 14.61
N SER A 299 -33.72 -9.24 14.77
CA SER A 299 -34.50 -9.18 16.02
C SER A 299 -33.67 -9.63 17.24
N PRO A 300 -33.90 -9.04 18.42
CA PRO A 300 -33.07 -9.31 19.59
C PRO A 300 -33.32 -10.74 20.11
N PRO A 301 -32.27 -11.51 20.48
CA PRO A 301 -32.46 -12.70 21.27
C PRO A 301 -32.65 -12.31 22.75
N ALA A 302 -33.59 -13.00 23.39
CA ALA A 302 -33.89 -12.84 24.80
C ALA A 302 -32.66 -13.13 25.69
N LYS A 303 -32.49 -12.28 26.70
CA LYS A 303 -31.51 -12.38 27.79
C LYS A 303 -31.53 -13.77 28.44
N LYS A 304 -30.36 -14.41 28.59
CA LYS A 304 -29.97 -15.11 29.83
C LYS A 304 -28.47 -14.93 30.08
N SER A 305 -28.20 -14.42 31.28
CA SER A 305 -26.91 -14.11 31.89
C SER A 305 -26.11 -15.37 32.24
N GLN A 306 -24.80 -15.37 31.95
CA GLN A 306 -23.80 -16.23 32.61
C GLN A 306 -22.40 -15.58 32.60
N PRO A 307 -21.49 -15.99 33.51
CA PRO A 307 -20.43 -15.14 34.04
C PRO A 307 -19.18 -15.07 33.16
N ARG A 308 -18.58 -13.87 33.13
CA ARG A 308 -17.30 -13.56 32.48
C ARG A 308 -16.17 -14.36 33.13
N ARG A 309 -15.55 -15.26 32.36
CA ARG A 309 -14.16 -15.71 32.58
C ARG A 309 -13.25 -14.81 31.75
N SER A 310 -12.28 -14.18 32.42
CA SER A 310 -11.19 -13.42 31.83
C SER A 310 -10.20 -14.39 31.16
N SER A 311 -10.14 -14.38 29.83
CA SER A 311 -9.00 -14.89 29.08
C SER A 311 -8.32 -13.70 28.40
N SER A 312 -7.26 -13.20 29.02
CA SER A 312 -6.30 -12.30 28.38
C SER A 312 -5.60 -13.08 27.25
N LYS A 313 -6.12 -12.95 26.03
CA LYS A 313 -5.31 -13.22 24.84
C LYS A 313 -4.47 -11.98 24.56
N PRO A 314 -3.20 -12.12 24.16
CA PRO A 314 -2.35 -10.98 23.83
C PRO A 314 -2.95 -10.23 22.64
N GLN A 315 -3.17 -8.92 22.79
CA GLN A 315 -3.57 -7.98 21.73
C GLN A 315 -2.37 -7.69 20.81
N ALA A 316 -1.88 -8.70 20.08
CA ALA A 316 -0.84 -8.51 19.07
C ALA A 316 -1.40 -7.97 17.72
N ALA A 317 -2.72 -7.81 17.61
CA ALA A 317 -3.41 -7.55 16.34
C ALA A 317 -3.46 -6.09 15.89
N HIS A 318 -2.94 -5.14 16.68
CA HIS A 318 -2.88 -3.72 16.30
C HIS A 318 -1.53 -3.31 15.72
N LEU A 319 -0.57 -4.22 15.55
CA LEU A 319 0.84 -3.88 15.34
C LEU A 319 1.32 -3.77 13.89
N LEU A 320 0.49 -4.08 12.88
CA LEU A 320 0.83 -3.76 11.48
C LEU A 320 0.11 -2.50 11.01
N HIS A 321 0.49 -1.38 11.62
CA HIS A 321 0.15 -0.06 11.13
C HIS A 321 0.66 0.07 9.69
N GLY A 322 -0.27 0.09 8.74
CA GLY A 322 -0.07 0.52 7.36
C GLY A 322 0.34 1.99 7.22
N CYS A 323 0.97 2.55 8.25
CA CYS A 323 1.42 3.93 8.32
C CYS A 323 2.84 3.99 8.87
N LEU A 324 3.33 3.03 9.66
CA LEU A 324 4.67 3.12 10.24
C LEU A 324 5.78 3.11 9.18
N PHE A 325 5.57 2.45 8.03
CA PHE A 325 6.49 2.55 6.90
C PHE A 325 6.51 3.96 6.29
N PHE A 326 5.37 4.66 6.25
CA PHE A 326 5.33 6.07 5.83
C PHE A 326 5.67 7.04 6.95
N GLN A 327 5.49 6.69 8.22
CA GLN A 327 5.79 7.56 9.36
C GLN A 327 7.31 7.68 9.54
N GLY A 328 8.06 6.58 9.44
CA GLY A 328 9.54 6.66 9.41
C GLY A 328 10.12 7.23 8.10
N ILE A 329 9.33 7.27 7.03
CA ILE A 329 9.74 7.86 5.73
C ILE A 329 9.38 9.36 5.69
N LEU A 330 8.23 9.77 6.23
CA LEU A 330 7.68 11.11 6.15
C LEU A 330 7.87 11.95 7.42
N SER A 331 8.39 11.38 8.52
CA SER A 331 8.87 12.14 9.67
C SER A 331 10.33 12.52 9.44
N PRO A 332 10.65 13.78 9.14
CA PRO A 332 12.02 14.25 9.16
C PRO A 332 12.40 14.49 10.63
N ASP A 333 12.96 13.50 11.29
CA ASP A 333 13.77 13.79 12.47
C ASP A 333 15.10 14.37 11.93
N ASP A 334 15.14 15.69 11.77
CA ASP A 334 16.40 16.43 11.70
C ASP A 334 17.02 16.48 13.12
N PRO A 335 18.36 16.39 13.26
CA PRO A 335 19.04 16.56 14.55
C PRO A 335 18.95 17.99 15.11
#